data_AF-A0A2A5T1L5-F1
#
_entry.id   AF-A0A2A5T1L5-F1
#
_cell.length_a   1.000
_cell.length_b   1.000
_cell.length_c   1.000
_cell.angle_alpha   90.00
_cell.angle_beta   90.00
_cell.angle_gamma   90.00
#
_symmetry.space_group_name_H-M   'P 1'
#
loop_
_entity.id
_entity.type
_entity.pdbx_description
1 polymer ?
#
loop_
_entity_poly.entity_id
_entity_poly.type
_entity_poly.pdbx_seq_one_letter_code
_entity_poly.pdbx_strand_id
1 'polypeptide(L)' 'MTTDNLDDRKPMSEMADELWGCLYGDKGYISDPLERELADKGVTLITGMKKT' A
#
# COMPACT_ATOMS: atom_id res chain seq x y z
N MET A 1 9.36 16.59 -18.82
CA MET A 1 9.71 16.14 -17.47
C MET A 1 8.42 15.67 -16.81
N THR A 2 8.03 14.42 -17.06
CA THR A 2 6.93 13.79 -16.31
C THR A 2 7.44 13.57 -14.90
N THR A 3 6.72 14.08 -13.91
CA THR A 3 7.00 13.94 -12.48
C THR A 3 6.73 12.48 -12.06
N ASP A 4 7.61 11.59 -12.50
CA ASP A 4 7.61 10.17 -12.20
C ASP A 4 8.31 9.97 -10.86
N ASN A 5 7.58 10.26 -9.78
CA ASN A 5 7.82 9.87 -8.38
C ASN A 5 6.86 10.67 -7.48
N LEU A 6 5.57 10.71 -7.84
CA LEU A 6 4.59 10.97 -6.81
C LEU A 6 4.54 9.69 -6.00
N ASP A 7 5.12 9.69 -4.80
CA ASP A 7 5.15 8.54 -3.89
C ASP A 7 3.74 7.94 -3.77
N ASP A 8 3.51 6.82 -4.48
CA ASP A 8 2.19 6.20 -4.68
C ASP A 8 1.56 5.72 -3.36
N ARG A 9 2.31 5.75 -2.26
CA ARG A 9 1.84 5.41 -0.92
C ARG A 9 0.85 6.45 -0.40
N LYS A 10 1.04 7.73 -0.75
CA LYS A 10 0.16 8.82 -0.30
C LYS A 10 -1.26 8.68 -0.83
N PRO A 11 -1.48 8.53 -2.16
CA PRO A 11 -2.83 8.27 -2.68
C PRO A 11 -3.34 6.88 -2.26
N MET A 12 -2.48 5.88 -2.04
CA MET A 12 -2.96 4.58 -1.54
C MET A 12 -3.59 4.65 -0.15
N SER A 13 -3.07 5.48 0.75
CA SER A 13 -3.69 5.65 2.07
C SER A 13 -5.06 6.33 1.96
N GLU A 14 -5.17 7.39 1.16
CA GLU A 14 -6.45 8.07 0.94
C GLU A 14 -7.49 7.15 0.29
N MET A 15 -7.09 6.33 -0.69
CA MET A 15 -7.99 5.34 -1.31
C MET A 15 -8.41 4.23 -0.32
N ALA A 16 -7.58 3.95 0.68
CA ALA A 16 -7.87 2.93 1.68
C ALA A 16 -8.81 3.40 2.79
N ASP A 17 -8.99 4.71 2.99
CA ASP A 17 -10.07 5.23 3.84
C ASP A 17 -11.45 4.85 3.28
N GLU A 18 -11.58 4.72 1.96
CA GLU A 18 -12.84 4.36 1.28
C GLU A 18 -12.92 2.88 0.89
N LEU A 19 -11.86 2.10 1.11
CA LEU A 19 -11.82 0.66 0.82
C LEU A 19 -11.94 -0.17 2.09
N TRP A 20 -12.73 -1.23 2.02
CA TRP A 20 -12.69 -2.33 2.99
C TRP A 20 -12.35 -3.64 2.29
N GLY A 21 -11.40 -4.40 2.85
CA GLY A 21 -11.01 -5.70 2.32
C GLY A 21 -9.51 -5.85 2.14
N CYS A 22 -9.08 -6.34 0.98
CA CYS A 22 -7.68 -6.65 0.70
C CYS A 22 -7.16 -5.82 -0.48
N LEU A 23 -5.98 -5.21 -0.31
CA LEU A 23 -5.30 -4.46 -1.36
C LEU A 23 -4.09 -5.27 -1.84
N TYR A 24 -3.91 -5.42 -3.14
CA TYR A 24 -2.76 -6.15 -3.68
C TYR A 24 -1.64 -5.16 -4.05
N GLY A 25 -0.53 -5.20 -3.33
CA GLY A 25 0.60 -4.29 -3.51
C GLY A 25 1.84 -4.97 -4.07
N ASP A 26 2.72 -4.18 -4.68
CA ASP A 26 4.04 -4.67 -5.05
C ASP A 26 4.88 -4.98 -3.78
N LYS A 27 5.88 -5.83 -3.94
CA LYS A 27 6.79 -6.26 -2.90
C LYS A 27 7.52 -5.10 -2.20
N GLY A 28 7.69 -3.97 -2.88
CA GLY A 28 8.26 -2.74 -2.30
C GLY A 28 7.49 -2.21 -1.08
N TYR A 29 6.22 -2.59 -0.92
CA TYR A 29 5.33 -2.09 0.13
C TYR A 29 5.30 -2.94 1.42
N ILE A 30 6.01 -4.09 1.46
CA ILE A 30 6.04 -5.02 2.61
C ILE A 30 6.58 -4.37 3.89
N SER A 31 7.48 -3.40 3.75
CA SER A 31 8.14 -2.75 4.88
C SER A 31 7.73 -1.29 5.04
N ASP A 32 6.65 -0.89 4.36
CA ASP A 32 6.18 0.47 4.40
C ASP A 32 5.28 0.75 5.60
N PRO A 33 5.38 1.94 6.22
CA PRO A 33 4.37 2.41 7.17
C PRO A 33 2.93 2.34 6.63
N LEU A 34 2.78 2.34 5.30
CA LEU A 34 1.50 2.15 4.62
C LEU A 34 0.80 0.84 5.02
N GLU A 35 1.51 -0.29 5.14
CA GLU A 35 0.88 -1.55 5.55
C GLU A 35 0.18 -1.41 6.91
N ARG A 36 0.85 -0.71 7.83
CA ARG A 36 0.34 -0.47 9.18
C ARG A 36 -0.85 0.48 9.18
N GLU A 37 -0.80 1.51 8.35
CA GLU A 37 -1.88 2.48 8.18
C GLU A 37 -3.12 1.85 7.54
N LEU A 38 -2.91 0.97 6.55
CA LEU A 38 -3.96 0.16 5.93
C LEU A 38 -4.59 -0.80 6.93
N ALA A 39 -3.77 -1.50 7.73
CA ALA A 39 -4.25 -2.43 8.74
C ALA A 39 -5.11 -1.73 9.81
N ASP A 40 -4.74 -0.51 10.22
CA ASP A 40 -5.53 0.29 11.18
C ASP A 40 -6.90 0.68 10.62
N LYS A 41 -6.97 0.92 9.31
CA LYS A 41 -8.22 1.19 8.56
C LYS A 41 -9.05 -0.08 8.26
N GLY A 42 -8.54 -1.27 8.60
CA GLY A 42 -9.19 -2.55 8.33
C GLY A 42 -8.95 -3.07 6.90
N VAL A 43 -7.93 -2.57 6.22
CA VAL A 43 -7.48 -3.01 4.89
C VAL A 43 -6.25 -3.90 5.04
N THR A 44 -6.33 -5.13 4.53
CA THR A 44 -5.19 -6.05 4.53
C THR A 44 -4.37 -5.86 3.26
N LEU A 45 -3.12 -5.42 3.38
CA LEU A 45 -2.22 -5.37 2.25
C LEU A 45 -1.66 -6.78 1.97
N ILE A 46 -1.97 -7.32 0.80
CA ILE A 46 -1.43 -8.58 0.29
C ILE A 46 -0.32 -8.24 -0.70
N THR A 47 0.90 -8.64 -0.41
CA THR A 47 2.06 -8.43 -1.29
C THR A 47 2.68 -9.76 -1.68
N GLY A 48 3.40 -9.76 -2.81
CA GLY A 48 4.17 -10.93 -3.23
C GLY A 48 5.35 -11.20 -2.27
N MET A 49 5.45 -12.43 -1.75
CA MET A 49 6.55 -12.84 -0.88
C MET A 49 7.92 -12.61 -1.56
N LYS A 50 8.89 -12.07 -0.82
CA LYS A 50 10.29 -12.07 -1.26
C LYS A 50 10.77 -13.51 -1.32
N LYS A 51 10.84 -14.10 -2.53
CA LYS A 51 11.70 -15.26 -2.75
C LYS A 51 13.13 -14.82 -2.37
N THR A 52 13.61 -15.39 -1.28
CA THR A 52 15.03 -15.45 -0.90
C THR A 52 15.74 -16.41 -1.85
#